data_AF-A0A3P7IWZ6-F1
#
_entry.id   AF-A0A3P7IWZ6-F1
#
_cell.length_a   1.000
_cell.length_b   1.000
_cell.length_c   1.000
_cell.angle_alpha   90.00
_cell.angle_beta   90.00
_cell.angle_gamma   90.00
#
_symmetry.space_group_name_H-M   'P 1'
#
loop_
_entity.id
_entity.type
_entity.pdbx_description
1 polymer ?
#
loop_
_entity_poly.entity_id
_entity_poly.type
_entity_poly.pdbx_seq_one_letter_code
_entity_poly.pdbx_strand_id
1 'polypeptide(L)'
;MEANGFGFEFREKDIEEILAVVSEFPGVMYRPAKLRKIFASRACRKSVMIGTALTTNQMKSIVSHLGTLDQPWNCPHGRPTLRHLVDLNKIK
;
A
#
# COMPACT_ATOMS: atom_id res chain seq x y z
N MET A 1 -7.57 -22.49 20.72
CA MET A 1 -8.53 -21.65 19.98
C MET A 1 -7.72 -20.89 18.93
N GLU A 2 -7.35 -21.59 17.86
CA GLU A 2 -6.64 -21.01 16.72
C GLU A 2 -7.60 -21.01 15.54
N ALA A 3 -7.97 -19.83 15.07
CA ALA A 3 -8.68 -19.67 13.82
C ALA A 3 -8.14 -18.42 13.13
N ASN A 4 -7.67 -18.60 11.89
CA ASN A 4 -7.22 -17.60 10.89
C ASN A 4 -5.69 -17.50 10.70
N GLY A 5 -5.19 -18.32 9.79
CA GLY A 5 -3.79 -18.42 9.36
C GLY A 5 -3.22 -17.20 8.64
N PHE A 6 -2.87 -16.18 9.41
CA PHE A 6 -1.75 -15.27 9.17
C PHE A 6 -1.22 -14.88 10.55
N GLY A 7 -0.13 -15.51 11.01
CA GLY A 7 0.40 -15.37 12.37
C GLY A 7 0.94 -13.98 12.66
N PHE A 8 0.06 -13.02 12.95
CA PHE A 8 0.41 -11.72 13.48
C PHE A 8 -0.13 -11.62 14.90
N GLU A 9 0.76 -11.80 15.87
CA GLU A 9 0.47 -11.56 17.27
C GLU A 9 0.99 -10.16 17.65
N PHE A 10 0.12 -9.35 18.24
CA PHE A 10 0.51 -8.10 18.88
C PHE A 10 0.97 -8.40 20.29
N ARG A 11 2.12 -7.85 20.67
CA ARG A 11 2.74 -8.03 21.98
C ARG A 11 3.03 -6.65 22.59
N GLU A 12 3.43 -6.65 23.86
CA GLU A 12 3.75 -5.44 24.61
C GLU A 12 4.71 -4.49 23.86
N LYS A 13 5.72 -5.04 23.18
CA LYS A 13 6.66 -4.26 22.35
C LYS A 13 6.00 -3.43 21.25
N ASP A 14 4.88 -3.88 20.67
CA ASP A 14 4.16 -3.09 19.66
C ASP A 14 3.45 -1.90 20.30
N ILE A 15 3.03 -2.02 21.57
CA ILE A 15 2.46 -0.93 22.36
C ILE A 15 3.56 0.06 22.74
N GLU A 16 4.73 -0.43 23.15
CA GLU A 16 5.91 0.41 23.43
C GLU A 16 6.33 1.25 22.22
N GLU A 17 6.35 0.67 21.00
CA GLU A 17 6.60 1.40 19.75
C GLU A 17 5.62 2.57 19.56
N ILE A 18 4.33 2.31 19.75
CA ILE A 18 3.27 3.33 19.61
C ILE A 18 3.45 4.42 20.67
N LEU A 19 3.62 4.02 21.94
CA LEU A 19 3.75 4.94 23.06
C LEU A 19 4.96 5.85 22.90
N ALA A 20 6.11 5.30 22.48
CA ALA A 20 7.32 6.08 22.24
C ALA A 20 7.05 7.19 21.21
N VAL A 21 6.46 6.85 20.06
CA VAL A 21 6.22 7.84 18.99
C VAL A 21 5.16 8.86 19.36
N VAL A 22 4.04 8.44 19.97
CA VAL A 22 2.94 9.36 20.30
C VAL A 22 3.32 10.28 21.47
N SER A 23 4.18 9.83 22.39
CA SER A 23 4.69 10.66 23.47
C SER A 23 5.65 11.73 22.97
N GLU A 24 6.51 11.40 21.99
CA GLU A 24 7.48 12.33 21.40
C GLU A 24 6.81 13.29 20.40
N PHE A 25 5.81 12.82 19.66
CA PHE A 25 5.09 13.60 18.64
C PHE A 25 3.57 13.59 18.88
N PRO A 26 3.06 14.36 19.86
CA PRO A 26 1.63 14.42 20.13
C PRO A 26 0.81 14.88 18.91
N GLY A 27 -0.32 14.22 18.66
CA GLY A 27 -1.24 14.58 17.58
C GLY A 27 -0.91 13.99 16.21
N VAL A 28 0.21 13.26 16.04
CA VAL A 28 0.50 12.57 14.78
C VAL A 28 -0.32 11.28 14.66
N MET A 29 -0.87 11.04 13.48
CA MET A 29 -1.46 9.74 13.15
C MET A 29 -0.35 8.74 12.83
N TYR A 30 0.18 8.08 13.86
CA TYR A 30 1.22 7.08 13.69
C TYR A 30 0.66 5.72 13.24
N ARG A 31 1.35 5.08 12.28
CA ARG A 31 1.06 3.69 11.86
C ARG A 31 2.29 2.80 12.13
N PRO A 32 2.22 1.91 13.14
CA PRO A 32 3.32 1.01 13.50
C PRO A 32 3.84 0.17 12.33
N ALA A 33 5.11 -0.21 12.39
CA ALA A 33 5.75 -0.99 11.35
C ALA A 33 5.02 -2.32 11.09
N LYS A 34 4.60 -3.02 12.15
CA LYS A 34 3.83 -4.27 12.03
C LYS A 34 2.50 -4.06 11.31
N LEU A 35 1.76 -3.00 11.66
CA LEU A 35 0.48 -2.68 11.03
C LEU A 35 0.66 -2.34 9.53
N ARG A 36 1.69 -1.57 9.19
CA ARG A 36 2.04 -1.27 7.79
C ARG A 36 2.30 -2.54 6.98
N LYS A 37 3.03 -3.53 7.54
CA LYS A 37 3.29 -4.83 6.88
C LYS A 37 2.00 -5.64 6.65
N ILE A 38 1.08 -5.64 7.63
CA ILE A 38 -0.22 -6.31 7.51
C ILE A 38 -1.03 -5.67 6.38
N PHE A 39 -1.11 -4.34 6.35
CA PHE A 39 -1.84 -3.62 5.31
C PHE A 39 -1.22 -3.81 3.92
N ALA A 40 0.11 -3.79 3.82
CA ALA A 40 0.80 -4.07 2.57
C ALA A 40 0.45 -5.47 2.03
N SER A 41 0.51 -6.49 2.89
CA SER A 41 0.16 -7.88 2.54
C SER A 41 -1.29 -8.00 2.09
N ARG A 42 -2.23 -7.41 2.84
CA ARG A 42 -3.66 -7.43 2.50
C ARG A 42 -3.95 -6.73 1.19
N ALA A 43 -3.35 -5.55 0.97
CA ALA A 43 -3.49 -4.80 -0.28
C ALA A 43 -3.00 -5.65 -1.46
N CYS A 44 -1.81 -6.26 -1.35
CA CYS A 44 -1.25 -7.09 -2.43
C CYS A 44 -2.12 -8.30 -2.77
N ARG A 45 -2.71 -8.97 -1.77
CA ARG A 45 -3.59 -10.13 -2.00
C ARG A 45 -4.96 -9.75 -2.57
N LYS A 46 -5.44 -8.53 -2.31
CA LYS A 46 -6.73 -8.03 -2.79
C LYS A 46 -6.63 -7.32 -4.15
N SER A 47 -5.44 -6.88 -4.54
CA SER A 47 -5.18 -6.22 -5.83
C SER A 47 -5.46 -7.14 -7.03
N VAL A 48 -5.70 -6.51 -8.19
CA VAL A 48 -5.79 -7.21 -9.48
C VAL A 48 -4.47 -7.94 -9.76
N MET A 49 -4.57 -9.21 -10.12
CA MET A 49 -3.42 -10.07 -10.40
C MET A 49 -2.95 -9.88 -11.84
N ILE A 50 -1.64 -9.97 -12.07
CA ILE A 50 -1.07 -10.05 -13.42
C ILE A 50 -1.71 -11.22 -14.19
N GLY A 51 -2.07 -10.99 -15.44
CA GLY A 51 -2.79 -11.95 -16.29
C GLY A 51 -4.32 -11.92 -16.14
N THR A 52 -4.87 -11.11 -15.22
CA THR A 52 -6.32 -10.90 -15.14
C THR A 52 -6.80 -10.04 -16.30
N ALA A 53 -7.73 -10.55 -17.12
CA ALA A 53 -8.36 -9.78 -18.17
C ALA A 53 -9.23 -8.65 -17.57
N LEU A 54 -9.09 -7.43 -18.10
CA LEU A 54 -9.81 -6.26 -17.64
C LEU A 54 -10.60 -5.61 -18.77
N THR A 55 -11.80 -5.15 -18.45
CA THR A 55 -12.55 -4.23 -19.30
C THR A 55 -11.92 -2.84 -19.29
N THR A 56 -12.18 -2.05 -20.33
CA THR A 56 -11.71 -0.65 -20.41
C THR A 56 -12.15 0.19 -19.22
N ASN A 57 -13.36 -0.03 -18.69
CA ASN A 57 -13.85 0.70 -17.52
C ASN A 57 -13.07 0.35 -16.24
N GLN A 58 -12.73 -0.93 -16.04
CA GLN A 58 -11.89 -1.36 -14.91
C GLN A 58 -10.49 -0.76 -15.01
N MET A 59 -9.87 -0.78 -16.20
CA MET A 59 -8.55 -0.16 -16.42
C MET A 59 -8.56 1.34 -16.10
N LYS A 60 -9.57 2.07 -16.59
CA LYS A 60 -9.75 3.50 -16.29
C LYS A 60 -9.93 3.77 -14.80
N SER A 61 -10.74 2.97 -14.11
CA SER A 61 -10.97 3.10 -12.66
C SER A 61 -9.65 2.93 -11.88
N ILE A 62 -8.82 1.94 -12.22
CA ILE A 62 -7.53 1.73 -11.57
C ILE A 62 -6.63 2.98 -11.72
N VAL A 63 -6.50 3.50 -12.94
CA VAL A 63 -5.68 4.71 -13.19
C VAL A 63 -6.25 5.93 -12.48
N SER A 64 -7.58 6.11 -12.49
CA SER A 64 -8.24 7.22 -11.81
C SER A 64 -8.03 7.17 -10.29
N HIS A 65 -8.08 5.99 -9.67
CA HIS A 65 -7.81 5.84 -8.23
C HIS A 65 -6.35 6.16 -7.87
N LEU A 66 -5.38 5.88 -8.74
CA LEU A 66 -4.00 6.32 -8.48
C LEU A 66 -3.91 7.85 -8.40
N GLY A 67 -4.72 8.57 -9.18
CA GLY A 67 -4.79 10.04 -9.17
C GLY A 67 -5.34 10.65 -7.89
N THR A 68 -5.96 9.86 -6.99
CA THR A 68 -6.47 10.35 -5.69
C THR A 68 -5.47 10.20 -4.54
N LEU A 69 -4.33 9.56 -4.79
CA LEU A 69 -3.31 9.28 -3.78
C LEU A 69 -2.20 10.33 -3.86
N ASP A 70 -1.57 10.62 -2.71
CA ASP A 70 -0.35 11.41 -2.70
C ASP A 70 0.84 10.57 -3.19
N GLN A 71 1.54 11.07 -4.22
CA GLN A 71 2.74 10.46 -4.82
C GLN A 71 2.64 8.93 -5.06
N PRO A 72 1.75 8.46 -5.96
CA PRO A 72 1.40 7.05 -6.12
C PRO A 72 2.46 6.19 -6.82
N TRP A 73 3.74 6.56 -6.82
CA TRP A 73 4.79 6.01 -7.71
C TRP A 73 5.27 4.60 -7.35
N ASN A 74 5.02 4.18 -6.11
CA ASN A 74 5.45 2.89 -5.57
C ASN A 74 4.32 2.21 -4.80
N CYS A 75 4.22 0.89 -4.93
CA CYS A 75 3.35 0.07 -4.08
C CYS A 75 3.91 0.01 -2.64
N PRO A 76 3.16 -0.48 -1.63
CA PRO A 76 3.64 -0.53 -0.25
C PRO A 76 4.85 -1.47 -0.02
N HIS A 77 5.26 -2.24 -1.05
CA HIS A 77 6.47 -3.06 -1.06
C HIS A 77 7.62 -2.41 -1.86
N GLY A 78 7.45 -1.19 -2.37
CA GLY A 78 8.48 -0.46 -3.11
C GLY A 78 8.54 -0.75 -4.62
N ARG A 79 7.58 -1.50 -5.19
CA ARG A 79 7.57 -1.76 -6.64
C ARG A 79 6.99 -0.54 -7.40
N PRO A 80 7.54 -0.19 -8.58
CA PRO A 80 6.95 0.78 -9.50
C PRO A 80 5.45 0.55 -9.72
N THR A 81 4.62 1.58 -9.66
CA THR A 81 3.21 1.51 -10.09
C THR A 81 3.00 1.96 -11.52
N LEU A 82 3.70 3.02 -11.94
CA LEU A 82 3.60 3.63 -13.26
C LEU A 82 4.97 4.14 -13.73
N ARG A 83 5.19 4.18 -15.04
CA ARG A 83 6.40 4.69 -15.68
C ARG A 83 6.06 5.43 -16.97
N HIS A 84 6.81 6.48 -17.25
CA HIS A 84 6.75 7.18 -18.53
C HIS A 84 7.36 6.28 -19.62
N LEU A 85 6.59 5.96 -20.65
CA LEU A 85 7.06 5.12 -21.75
C LEU A 85 7.83 5.93 -22.78
N VAL A 86 7.20 6.97 -23.33
CA VAL A 86 7.78 7.77 -24.41
C VAL A 86 7.11 9.14 -24.48
N ASP A 87 7.89 10.15 -24.90
CA ASP A 87 7.39 11.48 -25.21
C ASP A 87 7.02 11.53 -26.69
N LEU A 88 5.73 11.63 -26.99
CA LEU A 88 5.24 11.62 -28.37
C LEU A 88 5.71 12.84 -29.17
N ASN A 89 6.13 13.93 -28.53
CA ASN A 89 6.71 15.09 -29.23
C ASN A 89 8.11 14.79 -29.76
N LYS A 90 8.78 13.77 -29.24
CA LYS A 90 10.11 13.32 -29.69
C LYS A 90 10.06 12.23 -30.76
N ILE A 91 8.86 11.77 -31.13
CA ILE A 91 8.63 10.75 -32.17
C ILE A 91 8.23 11.40 -33.51
N LYS A 92 7.93 12.71 -33.50
CA LYS A 92 7.63 13.47 -34.73
C LYS A 92 8.89 14.00 -35.40
#